data_AF-A0A377NEX1-F1
#
_entry.id   AF-A0A377NEX1-F1
#
_cell.length_a   1.000
_cell.length_b   1.000
_cell.length_c   1.000
_cell.angle_alpha   90.00
_cell.angle_beta   90.00
_cell.angle_gamma   90.00
#
_symmetry.space_group_name_H-M   'P 1'
#
loop_
_entity.id
_entity.type
_entity.pdbx_description
1 polymer ?
#
loop_
_entity_poly.entity_id
_entity_poly.type
_entity_poly.pdbx_seq_one_letter_code
_entity_poly.pdbx_strand_id
1 'polypeptide(L)'
;MDFIGGELKAYADKGIEPVINVSAGKIKNIEILYVQPFDGYRILFDWYPDSDSVAPVELRMFLRSGNTALSETWLYQYFPPAPDKRKYIDDRQMS
;
A
#
# COMPACT_ATOMS: atom_id res chain seq x y z
N MET A 1 -1.41 1.60 -5.82
CA MET A 1 -0.67 2.87 -5.93
C MET A 1 0.53 2.68 -6.83
N ASP A 2 0.82 3.65 -7.69
CA ASP A 2 1.89 3.54 -8.69
C ASP A 2 3.02 4.54 -8.40
N PHE A 3 4.26 4.04 -8.39
CA PHE A 3 5.49 4.81 -8.22
C PHE A 3 6.29 4.72 -9.52
N ILE A 4 6.63 5.88 -10.08
CA ILE A 4 7.28 6.00 -11.38
C ILE A 4 8.45 6.97 -11.27
N GLY A 5 9.56 6.66 -11.94
CA GLY A 5 10.73 7.54 -12.02
C GLY A 5 11.81 7.26 -10.98
N GLY A 6 12.76 8.19 -10.87
CA GLY A 6 13.97 8.01 -10.06
C GLY A 6 14.75 6.77 -10.49
N GLU A 7 15.33 6.09 -9.51
CA GLU A 7 16.14 4.88 -9.73
C GLU A 7 15.30 3.59 -9.73
N LEU A 8 13.97 3.64 -9.62
CA LEU A 8 13.13 2.45 -9.39
C LEU A 8 13.39 1.30 -10.39
N LYS A 9 13.60 1.62 -11.67
CA LYS A 9 13.93 0.63 -12.71
C LYS A 9 15.24 -0.12 -12.43
N ALA A 10 16.23 0.54 -11.83
CA ALA A 10 17.53 -0.05 -11.48
C ALA A 10 17.50 -0.90 -10.20
N TYR A 11 16.34 -1.02 -9.55
CA TYR A 11 16.10 -1.87 -8.38
C TYR A 11 15.10 -3.01 -8.67
N ALA A 12 14.69 -3.18 -9.93
CA ALA A 12 13.83 -4.26 -10.41
C ALA A 12 14.31 -5.66 -9.96
N ASP A 13 15.61 -5.87 -10.03
CA ASP A 13 16.32 -7.12 -9.73
C ASP A 13 16.85 -7.21 -8.29
N LYS A 14 16.93 -6.08 -7.57
CA LYS A 14 17.49 -5.99 -6.20
C LYS A 14 16.46 -6.21 -5.10
N GLY A 15 15.19 -6.23 -5.46
CA GLY A 15 14.08 -6.29 -4.51
C GLY A 15 13.73 -4.91 -3.95
N ILE A 16 12.43 -4.64 -3.90
CA ILE A 16 11.84 -3.45 -3.29
C ILE A 16 10.89 -3.88 -2.18
N GLU A 17 10.87 -3.08 -1.13
CA GLU A 17 9.95 -3.21 0.00
C GLU A 17 9.12 -1.92 0.14
N PRO A 18 7.78 -2.01 0.16
CA PRO A 18 6.94 -0.91 0.61
C PRO A 18 6.98 -0.84 2.14
N VAL A 19 7.43 0.28 2.68
CA VAL A 19 7.29 0.58 4.12
C VAL A 19 5.96 1.26 4.32
N ILE A 20 5.02 0.57 4.97
CA ILE A 20 3.66 1.07 5.19
C ILE A 20 3.45 1.29 6.69
N ASN A 21 3.01 2.49 7.06
CA ASN A 21 2.56 2.81 8.41
C ASN A 21 1.09 3.21 8.39
N VAL A 22 0.35 2.73 9.39
CA VAL A 22 -1.05 3.03 9.59
C VAL A 22 -1.31 3.41 11.04
N SER A 23 -2.13 4.44 11.29
CA SER A 23 -2.44 4.87 12.67
C SER A 23 -3.41 3.93 13.41
N ALA A 24 -4.26 3.20 12.68
CA ALA A 24 -5.22 2.23 13.23
C ALA A 24 -5.57 1.16 12.19
N GLY A 25 -5.94 -0.04 12.61
CA GLY A 25 -6.20 -1.17 11.73
C GLY A 25 -4.94 -1.90 11.30
N LYS A 26 -5.09 -2.79 10.32
CA LYS A 26 -4.03 -3.71 9.87
C LYS A 26 -3.94 -3.70 8.35
N ILE A 27 -2.71 -3.68 7.87
CA ILE A 27 -2.39 -3.89 6.46
C ILE A 27 -2.28 -5.39 6.19
N LYS A 28 -2.89 -5.86 5.12
CA LYS A 28 -2.84 -7.26 4.66
C LYS A 28 -2.70 -7.31 3.14
N ASN A 29 -2.42 -8.51 2.62
CA ASN A 29 -2.44 -8.81 1.18
C ASN A 29 -1.59 -7.83 0.36
N ILE A 30 -0.36 -7.60 0.81
CA ILE A 30 0.56 -6.69 0.11
C ILE A 30 1.02 -7.38 -1.18
N GLU A 31 0.80 -6.72 -2.31
CA GLU A 31 1.29 -7.14 -3.61
C GLU A 31 2.19 -6.05 -4.20
N ILE A 32 3.34 -6.49 -4.72
CA ILE A 32 4.37 -5.63 -5.31
C ILE A 32 4.52 -6.07 -6.76
N LEU A 33 4.12 -5.21 -7.68
CA LEU A 33 4.09 -5.52 -9.10
C LEU A 33 5.00 -4.54 -9.84
N TYR A 34 6.01 -5.04 -10.54
CA TYR A 34 6.69 -4.22 -11.55
C TYR A 34 5.82 -4.17 -12.81
N VAL A 35 5.43 -2.97 -13.23
CA VAL A 35 4.54 -2.75 -14.37
C VAL A 35 5.37 -2.20 -15.52
N GLN A 36 5.77 -3.09 -16.43
CA GLN A 36 6.62 -2.77 -17.58
C GLN A 36 6.10 -1.59 -18.43
N PRO A 37 4.78 -1.46 -18.74
CA PRO A 37 4.30 -0.36 -19.57
C PRO A 37 4.65 1.06 -19.10
N PHE A 38 4.87 1.27 -17.81
CA PHE A 38 5.27 2.57 -17.27
C PHE A 38 6.58 2.53 -16.48
N ASP A 39 7.34 1.44 -16.59
CA ASP A 39 8.63 1.24 -15.92
C ASP A 39 8.61 1.61 -14.42
N GLY A 40 7.57 1.16 -13.72
CA GLY A 40 7.35 1.54 -12.32
C GLY A 40 6.77 0.40 -11.48
N TYR A 41 6.57 0.70 -10.21
CA TYR A 41 6.02 -0.26 -9.25
C TYR A 41 4.60 0.10 -8.88
N ARG A 42 3.72 -0.90 -8.97
CA ARG A 42 2.38 -0.87 -8.39
C ARG A 42 2.37 -1.64 -7.08
N ILE A 43 1.98 -0.95 -6.02
CA ILE A 43 1.76 -1.54 -4.70
C ILE A 43 0.25 -1.62 -4.46
N LEU A 44 -0.23 -2.82 -4.16
CA LEU A 44 -1.59 -3.07 -3.69
C LEU A 44 -1.50 -3.57 -2.26
N PHE A 45 -2.47 -3.17 -1.45
CA PHE A 45 -2.64 -3.70 -0.10
C PHE A 45 -4.07 -3.45 0.35
N ASP A 46 -4.53 -4.29 1.25
CA ASP A 46 -5.80 -4.11 1.91
C ASP A 46 -5.61 -3.51 3.29
N TRP A 47 -6.47 -2.57 3.63
CA TRP A 47 -6.62 -2.12 5.01
C TRP A 47 -7.85 -2.80 5.63
N TYR A 48 -7.65 -3.38 6.81
CA TYR A 48 -8.71 -3.96 7.63
C TYR A 48 -8.82 -3.20 8.95
N PRO A 49 -10.03 -2.83 9.40
CA PRO A 49 -10.19 -2.26 10.73
C PRO A 49 -9.89 -3.29 11.80
N ASP A 50 -9.36 -2.81 12.92
CA ASP A 50 -9.15 -3.57 14.16
C ASP A 50 -10.16 -3.18 15.26
N SER A 51 -11.06 -2.25 14.96
CA SER A 51 -12.11 -1.76 15.84
C SER A 51 -13.30 -1.17 15.06
N ASP A 52 -14.37 -0.85 15.77
CA ASP A 52 -15.57 -0.17 15.23
C ASP A 52 -15.40 1.34 15.10
N SER A 53 -14.22 1.88 15.41
CA SER A 53 -13.92 3.31 15.29
C SER A 53 -14.15 3.80 13.86
N VAL A 54 -14.69 5.02 13.74
CA VAL A 54 -14.82 5.76 12.50
C VAL A 54 -13.89 6.98 12.44
N ALA A 55 -12.94 7.06 13.38
CA ALA A 55 -11.93 8.11 13.38
C ALA A 55 -11.09 8.03 12.08
N PRO A 56 -10.61 9.17 11.56
CA PRO A 56 -9.73 9.16 10.39
C PRO A 56 -8.50 8.30 10.61
N VAL A 57 -8.11 7.56 9.58
CA VAL A 57 -6.95 6.68 9.57
C VAL A 57 -5.87 7.33 8.73
N GLU A 58 -4.70 7.54 9.31
CA GLU A 58 -3.52 8.06 8.61
C GLU A 58 -2.76 6.90 8.00
N LEU A 59 -2.49 6.99 6.69
CA LEU A 59 -1.64 6.06 5.96
C LEU A 59 -0.42 6.80 5.42
N ARG A 60 0.74 6.19 5.60
CA ARG A 60 2.01 6.66 5.04
C ARG A 60 2.71 5.51 4.36
N MET A 61 3.27 5.76 3.19
CA MET A 61 4.04 4.75 2.47
C MET A 61 5.18 5.34 1.66
N PHE A 62 6.33 4.67 1.64
CA PHE A 62 7.39 4.90 0.68
C PHE A 62 8.02 3.56 0.26
N LEU A 63 8.73 3.55 -0.86
CA LEU A 63 9.49 2.40 -1.33
C LEU A 63 10.93 2.48 -0.86
N ARG A 64 11.49 1.35 -0.45
CA ARG A 64 12.93 1.23 -0.14
C ARG A 64 13.52 -0.05 -0.73
N SER A 65 14.85 -0.07 -0.83
CA SER A 65 15.63 -1.29 -1.01
C SER A 65 16.75 -1.30 0.03
N GLY A 66 16.73 -2.27 0.94
CA GLY A 66 17.58 -2.27 2.13
C GLY A 66 17.41 -0.98 2.95
N ASN A 67 18.49 -0.22 3.09
CA ASN A 67 18.50 1.06 3.84
C ASN A 67 18.27 2.29 2.96
N THR A 68 18.07 2.11 1.65
CA THR A 68 17.93 3.21 0.70
C THR A 68 16.46 3.47 0.41
N ALA A 69 15.97 4.67 0.75
CA ALA A 69 14.66 5.14 0.31
C ALA A 69 14.71 5.46 -1.20
N LEU A 70 13.74 4.96 -1.95
CA LEU A 70 13.68 5.05 -3.42
C LEU A 70 12.55 5.94 -3.93
N SER A 71 11.66 6.40 -3.06
CA SER A 71 10.56 7.28 -3.42
C SER A 71 10.34 8.38 -2.40
N GLU A 72 9.55 9.36 -2.79
CA GLU A 72 8.84 10.21 -1.85
C GLU A 72 7.89 9.40 -0.94
N THR A 73 7.42 10.04 0.13
CA THR A 73 6.40 9.46 1.01
C THR A 73 5.02 9.85 0.53
N TRP A 74 4.23 8.85 0.11
CA TRP A 74 2.80 9.00 -0.08
C TRP A 74 2.11 9.13 1.28
N LEU A 75 1.25 10.15 1.41
CA LEU A 75 0.45 10.42 2.59
C LEU A 75 -1.03 10.41 2.18
N TYR A 76 -1.86 9.73 2.97
CA TYR A 76 -3.30 9.68 2.73
C TYR A 76 -4.06 9.52 4.03
N GLN A 77 -5.21 10.19 4.09
CA GLN A 77 -6.13 10.07 5.21
C GLN A 77 -7.39 9.37 4.73
N TYR A 78 -7.67 8.21 5.30
CA TYR A 78 -8.86 7.42 5.00
C TYR A 78 -9.95 7.66 6.04
N PHE A 79 -11.19 7.82 5.59
CA PHE A 79 -12.36 8.00 6.45
C PHE A 79 -13.21 6.72 6.39
N PRO A 80 -13.03 5.78 7.33
CA PRO A 80 -13.71 4.50 7.26
C PRO A 80 -15.23 4.68 7.41
N PRO A 81 -16.04 3.92 6.65
CA PRO A 81 -17.48 3.93 6.83
C PRO A 81 -17.85 3.33 8.20
N ALA A 82 -19.09 3.62 8.63
CA ALA A 82 -19.66 3.03 9.84
C ALA A 82 -19.63 1.49 9.77
N PRO A 83 -19.47 0.79 10.92
CA PRO A 83 -19.28 -0.67 10.95
C PRO A 83 -20.33 -1.47 10.18
N ASP A 84 -21.61 -1.07 10.28
CA ASP A 84 -22.76 -1.68 9.61
C ASP A 84 -22.75 -1.51 8.08
N LYS A 85 -21.94 -0.57 7.57
CA LYS A 85 -21.80 -0.28 6.13
C LYS A 85 -20.52 -0.84 5.53
N ARG A 86 -19.66 -1.49 6.32
CA ARG A 86 -18.42 -2.09 5.83
C ARG A 86 -18.74 -3.37 5.05
N LYS A 87 -18.22 -3.47 3.82
CA LYS A 87 -18.27 -4.68 3.01
C LYS A 87 -16.85 -5.15 2.76
N TYR A 88 -16.53 -6.36 3.20
CA TYR A 88 -15.24 -6.99 2.94
C TYR A 88 -15.45 -8.05 1.89
N ILE A 89 -15.02 -7.73 0.67
CA ILE A 89 -15.03 -8.68 -0.44
C ILE A 89 -13.58 -9.09 -0.61
N ASP A 90 -13.27 -10.36 -0.34
CA ASP A 90 -12.01 -10.96 -0.78
C ASP A 90 -12.24 -11.49 -2.21
N ASP A 91 -11.93 -10.65 -3.19
CA ASP A 91 -12.09 -10.94 -4.61
C ASP A 91 -11.16 -12.07 -5.09
N ARG A 92 -10.15 -12.45 -4.30
CA ARG A 92 -9.25 -13.57 -4.59
C ARG A 92 -9.88 -14.93 -4.30
N GLN A 93 -10.99 -14.98 -3.55
CA GLN A 93 -11.73 -16.21 -3.28
C GLN A 93 -12.85 -16.48 -4.29
N MET A 94 -13.13 -15.54 -5.20
CA MET A 94 -14.12 -15.72 -6.26
C MET A 94 -13.46 -16.45 -7.44
N SER A 95 -13.49 -17.79 -7.38
CA SER A 95 -13.18 -18.69 -8.50
C SER A 95 -14.43 -19.00 -9.33
#